data_AF-A0A6B8KLA5-F1
#
_entry.id   AF-A0A6B8KLA5-F1
#
_cell.length_a   1.000
_cell.length_b   1.000
_cell.length_c   1.000
_cell.angle_alpha   90.00
_cell.angle_beta   90.00
_cell.angle_gamma   90.00
#
_symmetry.space_group_name_H-M   'P 1'
#
loop_
_entity.id
_entity.type
_entity.pdbx_description
1 polymer ?
#
loop_
_entity_poly.entity_id
_entity_poly.type
_entity_poly.pdbx_seq_one_letter_code
_entity_poly.pdbx_strand_id
1 'polypeptide(L)' 'MQKSDAEIEAAMASDPDWAGIEPIDWTKAEVVTPPKKQAISIRLDEDLIGFFKAEGPGYQSRINAVLRAYMKERRAR' A
#
# COMPACT_ATOMS: atom_id res chain seq x y z
N MET A 1 8.25 31.17 19.37
CA MET A 1 8.74 31.93 18.19
C MET A 1 8.46 31.09 16.96
N GLN A 2 7.71 31.63 16.01
CA GLN A 2 7.50 31.01 14.70
C GLN A 2 8.71 31.37 13.85
N LYS A 3 9.38 30.39 13.23
CA LYS A 3 10.51 30.66 12.34
C LYS A 3 10.01 31.49 11.15
N SER A 4 10.81 32.47 10.75
CA SER A 4 10.57 33.19 9.49
C SER A 4 10.81 32.27 8.29
N ASP A 5 10.17 32.56 7.16
CA ASP A 5 10.31 31.78 5.93
C ASP A 5 11.77 31.63 5.49
N ALA A 6 12.60 32.66 5.72
CA ALA A 6 14.04 32.63 5.44
C ALA A 6 14.81 31.63 6.32
N GLU A 7 14.41 31.47 7.58
CA GLU A 7 15.01 30.47 8.49
C GLU A 7 14.59 29.04 8.12
N ILE A 8 13.41 28.88 7.52
CA ILE A 8 12.92 27.59 7.01
C ILE A 8 13.73 27.20 5.77
N GLU A 9 13.90 28.12 4.83
CA GLU A 9 14.64 27.89 3.59
C GLU A 9 16.13 27.59 3.85
N ALA A 10 16.76 28.34 4.77
CA ALA A 10 18.15 28.08 5.18
C ALA A 10 18.32 26.70 5.86
N ALA A 11 17.32 26.27 6.65
CA ALA A 11 17.33 24.95 7.26
C ALA A 11 17.15 23.84 6.21
N MET A 12 16.28 24.03 5.22
CA MET A 12 16.09 23.08 4.11
C MET A 12 17.34 22.97 3.23
N ALA A 13 18.02 24.09 2.96
CA ALA A 13 19.23 24.10 2.13
C ALA A 13 20.46 23.48 2.83
N SER A 14 20.48 23.48 4.17
CA SER A 14 21.56 22.90 4.97
C SER A 14 21.31 21.45 5.38
N ASP A 15 20.14 20.89 5.09
CA ASP A 15 19.79 19.51 5.38
C ASP A 15 20.30 18.55 4.28
N PRO A 16 21.26 17.66 4.58
CA PRO A 16 21.78 16.68 3.62
C PRO A 16 20.71 15.72 3.09
N ASP A 17 19.66 15.43 3.86
CA ASP A 17 18.56 14.56 3.46
C ASP A 17 17.61 15.26 2.48
N TRP A 18 17.61 16.59 2.46
CA TRP A 18 16.78 17.40 1.57
C TRP A 18 17.47 17.78 0.24
N ALA A 19 18.81 17.81 0.22
CA ALA A 19 19.65 18.31 -0.88
C ALA A 19 19.52 17.59 -2.25
N GLY A 20 18.65 16.59 -2.38
CA GLY A 20 18.40 15.84 -3.63
C GLY A 20 16.94 15.46 -3.88
N ILE A 21 16.00 15.97 -3.08
CA ILE A 21 14.57 15.70 -3.29
C ILE A 21 14.07 16.68 -4.35
N GLU A 22 13.88 16.20 -5.58
CA GLU A 22 13.18 16.97 -6.60
C GLU A 22 11.74 17.26 -6.13
N PRO A 23 11.20 18.47 -6.42
CA PRO A 23 9.83 18.79 -6.08
C PRO A 23 8.90 17.76 -6.73
N ILE A 24 8.13 17.05 -5.90
CA ILE A 24 7.19 16.03 -6.36
C ILE A 24 6.15 16.72 -7.25
N ASP A 25 6.11 16.32 -8.52
CA ASP A 25 5.08 16.76 -9.46
C ASP A 25 3.76 16.03 -9.18
N TRP A 26 2.97 16.61 -8.28
CA TRP A 26 1.67 16.09 -7.88
C TRP A 26 0.66 16.03 -9.03
N THR A 27 0.91 16.67 -10.17
CA THR A 27 0.03 16.57 -11.36
C THR A 27 0.08 15.20 -12.02
N LYS A 28 1.15 14.43 -11.79
CA LYS A 28 1.34 13.07 -12.31
C LYS A 28 0.94 11.98 -11.31
N ALA A 29 0.49 12.36 -10.11
CA ALA A 29 0.09 11.40 -9.10
C ALA A 29 -1.24 10.73 -9.50
N GLU A 30 -1.22 9.40 -9.71
CA GLU A 30 -2.44 8.63 -9.92
C GLU A 30 -3.12 8.31 -8.59
N VAL A 31 -4.36 8.76 -8.41
CA VAL A 31 -5.18 8.40 -7.24
C VAL A 31 -5.71 6.97 -7.43
N VAL A 32 -5.00 6.00 -6.85
CA VAL A 32 -5.44 4.60 -6.86
C VAL A 32 -6.42 4.39 -5.70
N THR A 33 -7.71 4.28 -6.01
CA THR A 33 -8.71 3.88 -5.01
C THR A 33 -8.71 2.37 -4.87
N PRO A 34 -8.36 1.80 -3.68
CA PRO A 34 -8.46 0.37 -3.49
C PRO A 34 -9.91 -0.09 -3.63
N PRO A 35 -10.16 -1.24 -4.28
CA PRO A 35 -11.52 -1.74 -4.44
C PRO A 35 -12.18 -1.98 -3.08
N LYS A 36 -13.45 -1.59 -2.96
CA LYS A 36 -14.24 -1.86 -1.76
C LYS A 36 -14.24 -3.37 -1.47
N LYS A 37 -13.79 -3.75 -0.28
CA LYS A 37 -13.86 -5.12 0.22
C LYS A 37 -15.20 -5.31 0.90
N GLN A 38 -15.91 -6.38 0.56
CA GLN A 38 -17.12 -6.77 1.30
C GLN A 38 -16.72 -7.75 2.40
N ALA A 39 -17.05 -7.41 3.65
CA ALA A 39 -16.86 -8.30 4.78
C ALA A 39 -17.94 -9.39 4.74
N ILE A 40 -17.55 -10.60 4.37
CA ILE A 40 -18.42 -11.78 4.37
C ILE A 40 -17.85 -12.83 5.30
N SER A 41 -18.73 -13.62 5.92
CA SER A 41 -18.34 -14.82 6.66
C SER A 41 -18.32 -16.01 5.71
N ILE A 42 -17.16 -16.63 5.54
CA ILE A 42 -16.97 -17.85 4.75
C ILE A 42 -16.28 -18.91 5.61
N ARG A 43 -16.59 -20.18 5.36
CA ARG A 43 -15.86 -21.31 5.97
C ARG A 43 -14.77 -21.76 5.01
N LEU A 44 -13.58 -21.96 5.54
CA LEU A 44 -12.42 -22.50 4.84
C LEU A 44 -11.89 -23.67 5.66
N ASP A 45 -11.24 -24.61 4.99
CA ASP A 45 -10.64 -25.77 5.64
C ASP A 45 -9.50 -25.34 6.59
N GLU A 46 -9.31 -26.13 7.65
CA GLU A 46 -8.37 -25.81 8.72
C GLU A 46 -6.92 -25.79 8.24
N ASP A 47 -6.56 -26.72 7.35
CA ASP A 47 -5.24 -26.83 6.74
C ASP A 47 -4.91 -25.61 5.87
N LEU A 48 -5.89 -25.11 5.10
CA LEU A 48 -5.75 -23.91 4.28
C LEU A 48 -5.54 -22.69 5.18
N ILE A 49 -6.33 -22.55 6.25
CA ILE A 49 -6.13 -21.47 7.22
C ILE A 49 -4.74 -21.57 7.87
N GLY A 50 -4.32 -22.79 8.24
CA GLY A 50 -3.01 -23.07 8.80
C GLY A 50 -1.87 -22.63 7.87
N PHE A 51 -1.95 -23.02 6.60
CA PHE A 51 -1.00 -22.65 5.56
C PHE A 51 -0.82 -21.13 5.45
N PHE A 52 -1.90 -20.38 5.28
CA PHE A 52 -1.80 -18.92 5.12
C PHE A 52 -1.39 -18.22 6.42
N LYS A 53 -1.71 -18.76 7.60
CA LYS A 53 -1.28 -18.21 8.88
C LYS A 53 0.20 -18.44 9.17
N ALA A 54 0.79 -19.53 8.67
CA ALA A 54 2.21 -19.85 8.86
C ALA A 54 3.12 -18.76 8.28
N GLU A 55 2.68 -18.08 7.21
CA GLU A 55 3.38 -16.96 6.58
C GLU A 55 3.25 -15.62 7.35
N GLY A 56 2.58 -15.61 8.51
CA GLY A 56 2.49 -14.46 9.40
C GLY A 56 1.30 -13.54 9.16
N PRO A 57 1.34 -12.28 9.64
CA PRO A 57 0.24 -11.32 9.53
C PRO A 57 -0.21 -11.09 8.07
N GLY A 58 -1.49 -10.76 7.87
CA GLY A 58 -2.03 -10.46 6.54
C GLY A 58 -2.54 -11.66 5.73
N TYR A 59 -2.70 -12.82 6.37
CA TYR A 59 -3.18 -14.06 5.74
C TYR A 59 -4.50 -13.87 4.95
N GLN A 60 -5.44 -13.06 5.44
CA GLN A 60 -6.69 -12.74 4.73
C GLN A 60 -6.45 -12.02 3.40
N SER A 61 -5.48 -11.10 3.36
CA SER A 61 -5.11 -10.39 2.13
C SER A 61 -4.48 -11.33 1.11
N ARG A 62 -3.69 -12.31 1.57
CA ARG A 62 -3.10 -13.36 0.71
C ARG A 62 -4.17 -14.28 0.13
N ILE A 63 -5.12 -14.74 0.95
CA ILE A 63 -6.30 -15.50 0.48
C ILE A 63 -7.03 -14.72 -0.61
N ASN A 64 -7.31 -13.44 -0.40
CA ASN A 64 -7.97 -12.59 -1.39
C ASN A 64 -7.15 -12.41 -2.68
N ALA A 65 -5.82 -12.33 -2.59
CA ALA A 65 -4.95 -12.24 -3.75
C ALA A 65 -4.99 -13.51 -4.62
N VAL A 66 -4.96 -14.69 -3.99
CA VAL A 66 -5.08 -16.00 -4.68
C VAL A 66 -6.43 -16.11 -5.39
N LEU A 67 -7.53 -15.80 -4.70
CA LEU A 67 -8.87 -15.81 -5.30
C LEU A 67 -8.98 -14.85 -6.50
N ARG A 68 -8.34 -13.67 -6.41
CA ARG A 68 -8.29 -12.70 -7.51
C ARG A 68 -7.49 -13.21 -8.71
N ALA A 69 -6.36 -13.88 -8.47
CA ALA A 69 -5.55 -14.47 -9.54
C ALA A 69 -6.35 -15.57 -10.27
N TYR A 70 -6.98 -16.47 -9.53
CA TYR A 70 -7.86 -17.50 -10.08
C TYR A 70 -9.02 -16.91 -10.91
N MET A 71 -9.68 -15.86 -10.39
CA MET A 71 -10.75 -15.17 -11.14
C MET A 71 -10.25 -14.54 -12.44
N LYS A 72 -9.06 -13.93 -12.43
CA LYS A 72 -8.45 -13.34 -13.64
C LYS A 72 -8.15 -14.41 -14.69
N GLU A 73 -7.52 -15.51 -14.29
CA GLU A 73 -7.21 -16.61 -15.20
C GLU A 73 -8.49 -17.20 -15.83
N ARG A 74 -9.53 -17.41 -15.02
CA ARG A 74 -10.81 -17.94 -15.51
C ARG A 74 -11.57 -17.01 -16.45
N ARG A 75 -11.39 -15.69 -16.34
CA ARG A 75 -12.03 -14.70 -17.23
C ARG A 75 -11.27 -14.51 -18.54
N ALA A 76 -9.99 -14.87 -18.57
CA ALA A 76 -9.16 -14.77 -19.77
C ALA A 76 -9.31 -15.98 -20.70
N ARG A 77 -9.94 -17.06 -20.23
CA ARG A 77 -10.40 -18.19 -21.05
C ARG A 77 -11.82 -17.93 -21.55
#